data_AF-C7G6Q7-F1
#
_entry.id   AF-C7G6Q7-F1
#
_cell.length_a   1.000
_cell.length_b   1.000
_cell.length_c   1.000
_cell.angle_alpha   90.00
_cell.angle_beta   90.00
_cell.angle_gamma   90.00
#
_symmetry.space_group_name_H-M   'P 1'
#
loop_
_entity.id
_entity.type
_entity.pdbx_description
1 polymer ?
#
loop_
_entity_poly.entity_id
_entity_poly.type
_entity_poly.pdbx_seq_one_letter_code
_entity_poly.pdbx_strand_id
1 'polypeptide(L)'
;MLTRALNDLKNPKSKTGSLQIIATFTGTTGSMGFVTGQRYELIVRYIRSRGRFEVKTRDGQLFCPYQSTEAFAKNWSASAIQKGA
;
A
#
# COMPACT_ATOMS: atom_id res chain seq x y z
N MET A 1 6.62 -8.84 7.62
CA MET A 1 7.02 -7.43 7.86
C MET A 1 5.97 -6.43 7.34
N LEU A 2 5.47 -6.58 6.10
CA LEU A 2 4.48 -5.69 5.49
C LEU A 2 3.19 -5.50 6.30
N THR A 3 2.52 -6.59 6.70
CA THR A 3 1.27 -6.54 7.49
C THR A 3 1.43 -5.75 8.80
N ARG A 4 2.57 -5.90 9.49
CA ARG A 4 2.87 -5.15 10.71
C ARG A 4 2.98 -3.65 10.43
N ALA A 5 3.71 -3.27 9.38
CA ALA A 5 3.84 -1.86 8.99
C ALA A 5 2.48 -1.25 8.59
N LEU A 6 1.62 -1.99 7.90
CA LEU A 6 0.27 -1.52 7.56
C LEU A 6 -0.62 -1.40 8.80
N ASN A 7 -0.53 -2.32 9.75
CA ASN A 7 -1.23 -2.21 11.03
C ASN A 7 -0.75 -1.02 11.86
N ASP A 8 0.54 -0.68 11.79
CA ASP A 8 1.06 0.55 12.42
C ASP A 8 0.41 1.81 11.84
N LEU A 9 0.05 1.85 10.53
CA LEU A 9 -0.68 2.99 9.94
C LEU A 9 -2.09 3.15 10.51
N LYS A 10 -2.76 2.03 10.83
CA LYS A 10 -4.10 2.05 11.43
C LYS A 10 -4.08 2.65 12.82
N ASN A 11 -3.01 2.42 13.58
CA ASN A 11 -2.89 2.86 14.96
C ASN A 11 -2.95 4.40 15.06
N PRO A 12 -3.96 4.98 15.73
CA PRO A 12 -4.09 6.44 15.87
C PRO A 12 -2.96 7.09 16.68
N LYS A 13 -2.26 6.31 17.52
CA LYS A 13 -1.10 6.78 18.29
C LYS A 13 0.21 6.74 17.50
N SER A 14 0.19 6.16 16.29
CA SER A 14 1.38 6.08 15.44
C SER A 14 1.70 7.44 14.84
N LYS A 15 2.98 7.83 14.91
CA LYS A 15 3.52 9.01 14.20
C LYS A 15 3.72 8.77 12.70
N THR A 16 3.51 7.54 12.22
CA THR A 16 3.69 7.19 10.81
C THR A 16 2.42 7.54 10.03
N GLY A 17 2.43 8.64 9.28
CA GLY A 17 1.29 9.04 8.43
C GLY A 17 1.19 8.28 7.12
N SER A 18 2.32 7.73 6.63
CA SER A 18 2.37 6.97 5.38
C SER A 18 3.52 5.96 5.35
N LEU A 19 3.45 4.99 4.45
CA LEU A 19 4.58 4.12 4.09
C LEU A 19 4.98 4.39 2.64
N GLN A 20 6.27 4.43 2.40
CA GLN A 20 6.83 4.32 1.06
C GLN A 20 7.35 2.88 0.92
N ILE A 21 6.85 2.14 -0.06
CA ILE A 21 7.26 0.75 -0.26
C ILE A 21 7.66 0.52 -1.70
N ILE A 22 8.55 -0.44 -1.91
CA ILE A 22 8.80 -1.01 -3.23
C ILE A 22 8.18 -2.39 -3.25
N ALA A 23 7.17 -2.59 -4.11
CA ALA A 23 6.41 -3.83 -4.15
C ALA A 23 6.14 -4.29 -5.59
N THR A 24 6.14 -5.61 -5.76
CA THR A 24 5.71 -6.25 -7.01
C THR A 24 4.22 -6.52 -6.93
N PHE A 25 3.48 -6.15 -7.97
CA PHE A 25 2.04 -6.43 -8.05
C PHE A 25 1.82 -7.92 -8.36
N THR A 26 1.01 -8.59 -7.54
CA THR A 26 0.69 -10.01 -7.66
C THR A 26 -0.79 -10.27 -7.95
N GLY A 27 -1.60 -9.22 -8.08
CA GLY A 27 -2.99 -9.31 -8.52
C GLY A 27 -3.11 -9.55 -10.02
N THR A 28 -4.31 -9.37 -10.59
CA THR A 28 -4.59 -9.55 -12.03
C THR A 28 -4.17 -8.32 -12.84
N THR A 29 -3.39 -8.50 -13.91
CA THR A 29 -2.98 -7.44 -14.86
C THR A 29 -4.18 -6.64 -15.37
N GLY A 30 -4.02 -5.32 -15.46
CA GLY A 30 -5.04 -4.37 -15.88
C GLY A 30 -5.94 -3.88 -14.75
N SER A 31 -5.88 -4.51 -13.56
CA SER A 31 -6.64 -4.05 -12.39
C SER A 31 -6.17 -2.66 -11.97
N MET A 32 -7.02 -1.65 -12.19
CA MET A 32 -6.71 -0.24 -11.91
C MET A 32 -5.46 0.28 -12.63
N GLY A 33 -5.04 -0.36 -13.73
CA GLY A 33 -3.84 -0.03 -14.49
C GLY A 33 -2.54 -0.69 -14.00
N PHE A 34 -2.57 -1.51 -12.96
CA PHE A 34 -1.39 -2.26 -12.51
C PHE A 34 -1.16 -3.53 -13.34
N VAL A 35 0.12 -3.87 -13.56
CA VAL A 35 0.56 -5.04 -14.33
C VAL A 35 1.17 -6.08 -13.40
N THR A 36 0.70 -7.33 -13.48
CA THR A 36 1.21 -8.44 -12.66
C THR A 36 2.71 -8.66 -12.92
N GLY A 37 3.48 -8.88 -11.87
CA GLY A 37 4.92 -9.09 -11.94
C GLY A 37 5.73 -7.79 -12.06
N GLN A 38 5.11 -6.66 -12.36
CA GLN A 38 5.79 -5.37 -12.40
C GLN A 38 6.03 -4.83 -10.99
N ARG A 39 7.18 -4.19 -10.80
CA ARG A 39 7.63 -3.57 -9.55
C ARG A 39 7.29 -2.08 -9.57
N TYR A 40 6.74 -1.60 -8.44
CA TYR A 40 6.28 -0.22 -8.29
C TYR A 40 6.82 0.40 -6.99
N GLU A 41 7.09 1.70 -7.04
CA GLU A 41 7.25 2.54 -5.85
C GLU A 41 5.89 3.07 -5.44
N LEU A 42 5.44 2.71 -4.24
CA LEU A 42 4.11 3.00 -3.74
C LEU A 42 4.15 3.84 -2.48
N ILE A 43 3.19 4.76 -2.38
CA ILE A 43 2.85 5.46 -1.14
C ILE A 43 1.55 4.85 -0.62
N VAL A 44 1.59 4.29 0.59
CA VAL A 44 0.45 3.67 1.26
C VAL A 44 0.06 4.51 2.47
N ARG A 45 -1.23 4.82 2.58
CA ARG A 45 -1.82 5.59 3.70
C ARG A 45 -3.06 4.89 4.22
N TYR A 46 -3.36 5.04 5.51
CA TYR A 46 -4.64 4.59 6.06
C TYR A 46 -5.55 5.80 6.26
N ILE A 47 -6.69 5.83 5.56
CA ILE A 47 -7.67 6.91 5.65
C ILE A 47 -8.70 6.55 6.70
N ARG A 48 -8.51 7.05 7.92
CA ARG A 48 -9.34 6.70 9.09
C ARG A 48 -10.83 7.00 8.88
N SER A 49 -11.16 8.14 8.28
CA SER A 49 -12.55 8.53 7.98
C SER A 49 -13.26 7.60 7.00
N ARG A 50 -12.50 6.81 6.23
CA ARG A 50 -13.02 5.86 5.23
C ARG A 50 -12.76 4.39 5.59
N GLY A 51 -12.08 4.12 6.70
CA GLY A 51 -11.77 2.76 7.15
C GLY A 51 -10.92 1.93 6.18
N ARG A 52 -10.14 2.55 5.28
CA ARG A 52 -9.45 1.84 4.19
C ARG A 52 -8.03 2.35 3.95
N PHE A 53 -7.22 1.52 3.30
CA PHE A 53 -5.91 1.90 2.78
C PHE A 53 -6.05 2.53 1.40
N GLU A 54 -5.28 3.58 1.17
CA GLU A 54 -5.09 4.21 -0.12
C GLU A 54 -3.65 3.99 -0.57
N VAL A 55 -3.52 3.41 -1.75
CA VAL A 55 -2.24 3.06 -2.37
C VAL A 55 -2.14 3.84 -3.65
N LYS A 56 -1.02 4.52 -3.84
CA LYS A 56 -0.73 5.22 -5.10
C LYS A 56 0.71 5.00 -5.50
N THR A 57 0.98 5.02 -6.80
CA THR A 57 2.35 5.13 -7.29
C THR A 57 2.97 6.45 -6.82
N ARG A 58 4.30 6.50 -6.72
CA ARG A 58 5.02 7.70 -6.27
C ARG A 58 4.72 8.93 -7.13
N ASP A 59 4.52 8.74 -8.43
CA ASP A 59 4.09 9.76 -9.39
C ASP A 59 2.59 10.11 -9.33
N GLY A 60 1.81 9.34 -8.57
CA GLY A 60 0.37 9.53 -8.41
C GLY A 60 -0.49 9.08 -9.59
N GLN A 61 0.08 8.48 -10.64
CA GLN A 61 -0.66 8.08 -11.84
C GLN A 61 -1.63 6.93 -11.60
N LEU A 62 -1.21 5.93 -10.82
CA LEU A 62 -2.03 4.77 -10.49
C LEU A 62 -2.46 4.82 -9.03
N PHE A 63 -3.68 4.36 -8.77
CA PHE A 63 -4.29 4.36 -7.45
C PHE A 63 -5.12 3.10 -7.24
N CYS A 64 -5.07 2.54 -6.03
CA CYS A 64 -5.94 1.44 -5.64
C CYS A 64 -6.35 1.54 -4.15
N PRO A 65 -7.65 1.48 -3.82
CA PRO A 65 -8.12 1.38 -2.46
C PRO A 65 -8.16 -0.08 -1.97
N TYR A 66 -7.77 -0.33 -0.72
CA TYR A 66 -7.88 -1.65 -0.09
C TYR A 66 -8.63 -1.57 1.23
N GLN A 67 -9.61 -2.45 1.41
CA GLN A 67 -10.45 -2.49 2.61
C GLN A 67 -9.73 -3.07 3.83
N SER A 68 -8.65 -3.82 3.64
CA SER A 68 -7.90 -4.42 4.74
C SER A 68 -6.43 -4.62 4.41
N THR A 69 -5.66 -4.92 5.46
CA THR A 69 -4.25 -5.31 5.37
C THR A 69 -4.05 -6.58 4.55
N GLU A 70 -4.96 -7.54 4.69
CA GLU A 70 -4.94 -8.83 4.01
C GLU A 70 -5.25 -8.65 2.52
N ALA A 71 -6.24 -7.82 2.18
CA ALA A 71 -6.57 -7.52 0.79
C ALA A 71 -5.39 -6.86 0.07
N PHE A 72 -4.68 -5.96 0.75
CA PHE A 72 -3.45 -5.38 0.22
C PHE A 72 -2.36 -6.44 0.05
N ALA A 73 -2.05 -7.20 1.11
CA ALA A 73 -0.98 -8.19 1.11
C ALA A 73 -1.20 -9.35 0.11
N LYS A 74 -2.45 -9.63 -0.27
CA LYS A 74 -2.78 -10.61 -1.32
C LYS A 74 -2.37 -10.14 -2.72
N ASN A 75 -2.34 -8.84 -2.95
CA ASN A 75 -2.09 -8.24 -4.27
C ASN A 75 -0.70 -7.63 -4.42
N TRP A 76 0.10 -7.63 -3.35
CA TRP A 76 1.41 -6.98 -3.32
C TRP A 76 2.44 -7.80 -2.56
N SER A 77 3.58 -8.04 -3.20
CA SER A 77 4.77 -8.59 -2.56
C SER A 77 5.80 -7.47 -2.32
N ALA A 78 5.93 -7.01 -1.08
CA ALA A 78 6.84 -5.91 -0.74
C ALA A 78 8.29 -6.41 -0.56
N SER A 79 9.22 -5.71 -1.20
CA SER A 79 10.67 -5.99 -1.14
C SER A 79 11.46 -4.93 -0.36
N ALA A 80 10.91 -3.72 -0.17
CA ALA A 80 11.46 -2.69 0.69
C ALA A 80 10.33 -1.85 1.31
N ILE A 81 10.52 -1.42 2.57
CA ILE A 81 9.54 -0.63 3.33
C ILE A 81 10.26 0.48 4.06
N GLN A 82 9.83 1.72 3.84
CA GLN A 82 10.28 2.92 4.54
C GLN A 82 9.08 3.64 5.15
N LYS A 83 9.19 4.06 6.40
CA LYS A 83 8.16 4.84 7.08
C LYS A 83 8.28 6.31 6.65
N GLY A 84 7.20 6.86 6.11
CA GLY A 84 7.08 8.29 5.86
C GLY A 84 6.53 9.01 7.10
N ALA A 85 6.96 10.25 7.29
CA ALA A 85 6.34 11.16 8.26
C ALA A 85 4.85 11.36 7.95
#